data_AF-A0A9D5TCF5-F1
#
_entry.id   AF-A0A9D5TCF5-F1
#
_cell.length_a   1.000
_cell.length_b   1.000
_cell.length_c   1.000
_cell.angle_alpha   90.00
_cell.angle_beta   90.00
_cell.angle_gamma   90.00
#
_symmetry.space_group_name_H-M   'P 1'
#
loop_
_entity.id
_entity.type
_entity.pdbx_description
1 polymer ?
#
loop_
_entity_poly.entity_id
_entity_poly.type
_entity_poly.pdbx_seq_one_letter_code
_entity_poly.pdbx_strand_id
1 'polypeptide(L)'
;MASNAIRELRDEDELRKISEHLKKIRKETKHVFKDGGPGLLSNSYHLNFALEKLRFIKEAAGCQCELYPNNMFFNPNKEADKGFVVITDKLEDALNWTADYKCECTSCGNKFHVHQGEYHYTWYDWTNLNPRVRHTSETLLQKVFKYVKGRL
;
A
#
# COMPACT_ATOMS: atom_id res chain seq x y z
N MET A 1 -4.86 11.91 -12.66
CA MET A 1 -5.15 10.56 -13.19
C MET A 1 -5.82 9.70 -12.11
N ALA A 2 -6.80 8.87 -12.46
CA ALA A 2 -7.62 8.10 -11.51
C ALA A 2 -6.80 7.15 -10.59
N SER A 3 -5.72 6.54 -11.10
CA SER A 3 -4.85 5.68 -10.29
C SER A 3 -4.19 6.41 -9.12
N ASN A 4 -3.81 7.68 -9.32
CA ASN A 4 -3.25 8.50 -8.23
C ASN A 4 -4.32 8.82 -7.20
N ALA A 5 -5.57 9.08 -7.61
CA ALA A 5 -6.67 9.29 -6.66
C ALA A 5 -6.91 8.06 -5.78
N ILE A 6 -6.86 6.84 -6.36
CA ILE A 6 -6.97 5.59 -5.58
C ILE A 6 -5.80 5.44 -4.61
N ARG A 7 -4.57 5.80 -5.00
CA ARG A 7 -3.41 5.77 -4.08
C ARG A 7 -3.66 6.64 -2.85
N GLU A 8 -4.13 7.86 -3.04
CA GLU A 8 -4.34 8.85 -1.97
C GLU A 8 -5.59 8.58 -1.11
N LEU A 9 -6.64 7.99 -1.70
CA LEU A 9 -7.93 7.77 -1.03
C LEU A 9 -7.76 6.90 0.22
N ARG A 10 -8.20 7.36 1.39
CA ARG A 10 -8.14 6.56 2.64
C ARG A 10 -9.50 6.09 3.14
N ASP A 11 -10.58 6.63 2.62
CA ASP A 11 -11.94 6.17 2.94
C ASP A 11 -12.10 4.70 2.55
N GLU A 12 -12.28 3.86 3.56
CA GLU A 12 -12.37 2.41 3.38
C GLU A 12 -13.67 1.99 2.69
N ASP A 13 -14.78 2.68 2.95
CA ASP A 13 -16.08 2.36 2.37
C ASP A 13 -16.13 2.72 0.89
N GLU A 14 -15.56 3.87 0.52
CA GLU A 14 -15.38 4.23 -0.90
C GLU A 14 -14.46 3.24 -1.61
N LEU A 15 -13.34 2.87 -0.99
CA LEU A 15 -12.44 1.86 -1.56
C LEU A 15 -13.13 0.50 -1.70
N ARG A 16 -13.95 0.09 -0.72
CA ARG A 16 -14.72 -1.16 -0.76
C ARG A 16 -15.70 -1.15 -1.94
N LYS A 17 -16.49 -0.08 -2.11
CA LYS A 17 -17.39 0.10 -3.26
C LYS A 17 -16.65 -0.03 -4.60
N ILE A 18 -15.50 0.63 -4.74
CA ILE A 18 -14.71 0.54 -5.98
C ILE A 18 -14.16 -0.89 -6.17
N SER A 19 -13.73 -1.54 -5.09
CA SER A 19 -13.14 -2.89 -5.12
C SER A 19 -14.12 -3.98 -5.57
N GLU A 20 -15.43 -3.76 -5.45
CA GLU A 20 -16.46 -4.65 -6.00
C GLU A 20 -16.28 -4.84 -7.50
N HIS A 21 -15.90 -3.77 -8.20
CA HIS A 21 -15.69 -3.73 -9.64
C HIS A 21 -14.28 -4.14 -10.08
N LEU A 22 -13.40 -4.58 -9.18
CA LEU A 22 -11.99 -4.89 -9.46
C LEU A 22 -11.78 -5.80 -10.68
N LYS A 23 -12.61 -6.84 -10.87
CA LYS A 23 -12.51 -7.75 -12.02
C LYS A 23 -12.75 -7.01 -13.35
N LYS A 24 -13.75 -6.12 -13.39
CA LYS A 24 -14.07 -5.30 -14.56
C LYS A 24 -12.95 -4.29 -14.81
N ILE A 25 -12.54 -3.54 -13.77
CA ILE A 25 -11.45 -2.55 -13.88
C ILE A 25 -10.20 -3.21 -14.47
N ARG A 26 -9.74 -4.34 -13.90
CA ARG A 26 -8.55 -5.05 -14.39
C ARG A 26 -8.67 -5.51 -15.84
N LYS A 27 -9.85 -5.93 -16.28
CA LYS A 27 -10.11 -6.34 -17.68
C LYS A 27 -10.00 -5.13 -18.61
N GLU A 28 -10.73 -4.06 -18.31
CA GLU A 28 -10.78 -2.86 -19.17
C GLU A 28 -9.44 -2.12 -19.19
N THR A 29 -8.65 -2.17 -18.11
CA THR A 29 -7.36 -1.49 -18.04
C THR A 29 -6.17 -2.33 -18.52
N LYS A 30 -6.38 -3.59 -18.95
CA LYS A 30 -5.30 -4.53 -19.33
C LYS A 30 -4.38 -4.01 -20.43
N HIS A 31 -4.87 -3.11 -21.27
CA HIS A 31 -4.18 -2.65 -22.47
C HIS A 31 -3.91 -1.14 -22.49
N VAL A 32 -4.24 -0.43 -21.41
CA VAL A 32 -4.07 1.03 -21.33
C VAL A 32 -2.61 1.46 -21.52
N PHE A 33 -1.66 0.60 -21.14
CA PHE A 33 -0.22 0.88 -21.25
C PHE A 33 0.52 -0.18 -22.10
N LYS A 34 -0.18 -0.85 -23.02
CA LYS A 34 0.44 -1.89 -23.88
C LYS A 34 1.60 -1.34 -24.71
N ASP A 35 1.57 -0.04 -25.03
CA ASP A 35 2.47 0.62 -25.99
C ASP A 35 3.24 1.84 -25.42
N GLY A 36 3.38 1.97 -24.09
CA GLY A 36 4.10 3.13 -23.51
C GLY A 36 4.83 2.84 -22.19
N GLY A 37 6.07 3.27 -21.97
CA GLY A 37 6.93 4.16 -22.78
C GLY A 37 8.41 4.10 -22.33
N PRO A 38 9.31 4.89 -22.93
CA PRO A 38 10.78 4.80 -22.76
C PRO A 38 11.32 5.39 -21.43
N GLY A 39 10.51 5.39 -20.37
CA GLY A 39 10.81 6.08 -19.11
C GLY A 39 11.39 5.16 -18.03
N LEU A 40 12.13 5.74 -17.10
CA LEU A 40 12.72 5.06 -15.92
C LEU A 40 11.69 4.37 -15.02
N LEU A 41 10.41 4.75 -15.10
CA LEU A 41 9.27 4.04 -14.51
C LEU A 41 8.25 3.66 -15.58
N SER A 42 7.71 2.45 -15.47
CA SER A 42 6.62 1.99 -16.34
C SER A 42 5.39 2.88 -16.16
N ASN A 43 4.73 3.26 -17.26
CA ASN A 43 3.45 3.96 -17.23
C ASN A 43 2.37 3.16 -16.48
N SER A 44 2.54 1.83 -16.35
CA SER A 44 1.64 0.97 -15.58
C SER A 44 1.84 1.04 -14.06
N TYR A 45 2.92 1.66 -13.56
CA TYR A 45 3.29 1.65 -12.14
C TYR A 45 2.14 2.08 -11.22
N HIS A 46 1.52 3.23 -11.50
CA HIS A 46 0.42 3.76 -10.69
C HIS A 46 -0.84 2.89 -10.80
N LEU A 47 -1.14 2.36 -11.98
CA LEU A 47 -2.29 1.47 -12.18
C LEU A 47 -2.11 0.16 -11.42
N ASN A 48 -0.91 -0.44 -11.47
CA ASN A 48 -0.61 -1.68 -10.77
C ASN A 48 -0.80 -1.52 -9.27
N PHE A 49 -0.28 -0.45 -8.68
CA PHE A 49 -0.51 -0.15 -7.26
C PHE A 49 -1.99 0.08 -6.95
N ALA A 50 -2.73 0.83 -7.78
CA ALA A 50 -4.15 1.05 -7.56
C ALA A 50 -4.95 -0.26 -7.56
N LEU A 51 -4.65 -1.16 -8.50
CA LEU A 51 -5.26 -2.50 -8.55
C LEU A 51 -4.89 -3.35 -7.34
N GLU A 52 -3.64 -3.27 -6.88
CA GLU A 52 -3.18 -3.96 -5.68
C GLU A 52 -3.90 -3.46 -4.43
N LYS A 53 -4.01 -2.14 -4.25
CA LYS A 53 -4.74 -1.55 -3.13
C LYS A 53 -6.20 -1.98 -3.11
N LEU A 54 -6.88 -1.93 -4.26
CA LEU A 54 -8.26 -2.41 -4.36
C LEU A 54 -8.39 -3.91 -4.03
N ARG A 55 -7.41 -4.73 -4.45
CA ARG A 55 -7.37 -6.14 -4.05
C ARG A 55 -7.20 -6.29 -2.55
N PHE A 56 -6.27 -5.56 -1.94
CA PHE A 56 -6.01 -5.57 -0.51
C PHE A 56 -7.26 -5.21 0.30
N ILE A 57 -7.99 -4.17 -0.11
CA ILE A 57 -9.26 -3.77 0.52
C ILE A 57 -10.35 -4.83 0.35
N LYS A 58 -10.47 -5.43 -0.84
CA LYS A 58 -11.46 -6.47 -1.12
C LYS A 58 -11.26 -7.72 -0.26
N GLU A 59 -10.01 -8.11 -0.07
CA GLU A 59 -9.61 -9.30 0.68
C GLU A 59 -9.47 -9.03 2.19
N ALA A 60 -9.71 -7.78 2.63
CA ALA A 60 -9.42 -7.19 3.93
C ALA A 60 -8.94 -8.13 5.04
N ALA A 61 -7.67 -7.93 5.46
CA ALA A 61 -7.06 -8.55 6.64
C ALA A 61 -6.06 -7.62 7.38
N GLY A 62 -6.06 -6.30 7.15
CA GLY A 62 -5.04 -5.41 7.73
C GLY A 62 -5.25 -3.91 7.51
N CYS A 63 -4.34 -3.10 8.04
CA CYS A 63 -4.36 -1.64 7.92
C CYS A 63 -3.78 -1.19 6.57
N GLN A 64 -4.35 -0.14 5.95
CA GLN A 64 -3.86 0.40 4.67
C GLN A 64 -2.37 0.81 4.68
N CYS A 65 -1.79 1.12 5.85
CA CYS A 65 -0.36 1.42 5.97
C CYS A 65 0.55 0.24 5.57
N GLU A 66 0.04 -0.99 5.55
CA GLU A 66 0.78 -2.16 5.06
C GLU A 66 1.16 -2.04 3.58
N LEU A 67 0.52 -1.13 2.84
CA LEU A 67 0.80 -0.88 1.44
C LEU A 67 1.89 0.17 1.20
N TYR A 68 2.41 0.83 2.24
CA TYR A 68 3.47 1.83 2.08
C TYR A 68 4.72 1.30 1.37
N PRO A 69 5.25 0.10 1.70
CA PRO A 69 6.41 -0.46 1.00
C PRO A 69 6.20 -0.71 -0.50
N ASN A 70 4.94 -0.77 -0.96
CA ASN A 70 4.61 -1.15 -2.34
C ASN A 70 4.47 0.07 -3.27
N ASN A 71 4.67 1.30 -2.76
CA ASN A 71 4.67 2.50 -3.60
C ASN A 71 5.65 3.57 -3.09
N MET A 72 6.60 3.93 -3.94
CA MET A 72 7.67 4.84 -3.57
C MET A 72 7.25 6.31 -3.47
N PHE A 73 6.00 6.66 -3.82
CA PHE A 73 5.53 8.04 -3.83
C PHE A 73 4.77 8.45 -2.56
N PHE A 74 4.73 7.59 -1.54
CA PHE A 74 4.24 7.98 -0.22
C PHE A 74 5.29 8.84 0.48
N ASN A 75 5.11 10.16 0.42
CA ASN A 75 5.98 11.11 1.12
C ASN A 75 5.64 11.14 2.62
N PRO A 76 6.58 10.81 3.53
CA PRO A 76 6.35 10.81 4.98
C PRO A 76 5.76 12.11 5.52
N ASN A 77 6.25 13.27 5.06
CA ASN A 77 5.76 14.56 5.51
C ASN A 77 4.31 14.78 5.10
N LYS A 78 3.94 14.46 3.85
CA LYS A 78 2.55 14.58 3.39
C LYS A 78 1.61 13.60 4.09
N GLU A 79 2.09 12.40 4.38
CA GLU A 79 1.31 11.41 5.15
C GLU A 79 1.13 11.88 6.60
N ALA A 80 2.12 12.55 7.19
CA ALA A 80 2.04 13.14 8.52
C ALA A 80 1.10 14.36 8.55
N ASP A 81 1.18 15.26 7.57
CA ASP A 81 0.30 16.43 7.45
C ASP A 81 -1.18 16.05 7.38
N LYS A 82 -1.48 14.90 6.75
CA LYS A 82 -2.83 14.33 6.67
C LYS A 82 -3.24 13.53 7.91
N GLY A 83 -2.35 13.37 8.90
CA GLY A 83 -2.60 12.64 10.14
C GLY A 83 -2.58 11.12 9.99
N PHE A 84 -1.98 10.57 8.93
CA PHE A 84 -1.94 9.11 8.70
C PHE A 84 -0.76 8.42 9.38
N VAL A 85 0.32 9.17 9.61
CA VAL A 85 1.49 8.75 10.37
C VAL A 85 1.94 9.88 11.29
N VAL A 86 2.74 9.54 12.29
CA VAL A 86 3.55 10.50 13.05
C VAL A 86 5.01 10.23 12.68
N ILE A 87 5.76 11.28 12.33
CA ILE A 87 7.22 11.20 12.19
C ILE A 87 7.80 11.33 13.60
N THR A 88 8.39 10.24 14.08
CA THR A 88 8.98 10.13 15.42
C THR A 88 10.47 10.48 15.44
N ASP A 89 11.13 10.41 14.28
CA ASP A 89 12.53 10.78 14.10
C ASP A 89 12.77 11.15 12.63
N LYS A 90 13.71 12.06 12.39
CA LYS A 90 14.11 12.50 11.04
C LYS A 90 15.58 12.92 11.06
N LEU A 91 16.37 12.35 10.15
CA LEU A 91 17.75 12.73 9.90
C LEU A 91 17.89 13.17 8.45
N GLU A 92 18.29 14.42 8.23
CA GLU A 92 18.50 14.97 6.88
C GLU A 92 19.99 14.93 6.52
N ASP A 93 20.28 14.56 5.28
CA ASP A 93 21.59 14.74 4.65
C ASP A 93 21.44 15.70 3.48
N ALA A 94 21.67 16.98 3.78
CA ALA A 94 21.56 18.06 2.80
C ALA A 94 22.60 17.95 1.66
N LEU A 95 23.73 17.28 1.89
CA LEU A 95 24.77 17.13 0.85
C LEU A 95 24.29 16.18 -0.25
N ASN A 96 23.60 15.11 0.14
CA ASN A 96 23.11 14.07 -0.78
C ASN A 96 21.62 14.21 -1.14
N TRP A 97 20.93 15.23 -0.59
CA TRP A 97 19.50 15.46 -0.82
C TRP A 97 18.63 14.28 -0.38
N THR A 98 19.10 13.56 0.64
CA THR A 98 18.44 12.39 1.23
C THR A 98 17.99 12.67 2.65
N ALA A 99 17.11 11.83 3.15
CA ALA A 99 16.70 11.86 4.55
C ALA A 99 16.24 10.47 4.99
N ASP A 100 16.49 10.13 6.24
CA ASP A 100 15.93 8.95 6.89
C ASP A 100 14.86 9.38 7.90
N TYR A 101 13.72 8.68 7.88
CA TYR A 101 12.58 8.93 8.74
C TYR A 101 12.25 7.70 9.58
N LYS A 102 11.79 7.91 10.81
CA LYS A 102 11.04 6.90 11.56
C LYS A 102 9.59 7.33 11.66
N CYS A 103 8.68 6.52 11.14
CA CYS A 103 7.26 6.81 11.11
C CYS A 103 6.47 5.80 11.92
N GLU A 104 5.38 6.22 12.55
CA GLU A 104 4.41 5.36 13.20
C GLU A 104 3.01 5.60 12.64
N CYS A 105 2.31 4.55 12.22
CA CYS A 105 0.95 4.67 11.71
C CYS A 105 -0.03 5.07 12.82
N THR A 106 -0.81 6.12 12.61
CA THR A 106 -1.80 6.60 13.61
C THR A 106 -2.98 5.64 13.80
N SER A 107 -3.29 4.81 12.80
CA SER A 107 -4.43 3.88 12.87
C SER A 107 -4.09 2.55 13.54
N CYS A 108 -2.85 2.07 13.43
CA CYS A 108 -2.48 0.72 13.92
C CYS A 108 -1.14 0.65 14.67
N GLY A 109 -0.41 1.74 14.81
CA GLY A 109 0.88 1.76 15.54
C GLY A 109 2.02 0.99 14.85
N ASN A 110 1.86 0.53 13.60
CA ASN A 110 2.96 -0.07 12.86
C ASN A 110 4.07 0.97 12.67
N LYS A 111 5.32 0.54 12.85
CA LYS A 111 6.50 1.40 12.76
C LYS A 111 7.23 1.15 11.46
N PHE A 112 7.77 2.21 10.88
CA PHE A 112 8.46 2.19 9.62
C PHE A 112 9.78 2.95 9.71
N HIS A 113 10.80 2.42 9.04
CA HIS A 113 11.94 3.21 8.60
C HIS A 113 11.68 3.64 7.16
N VAL A 114 11.95 4.89 6.82
CA VAL A 114 11.78 5.40 5.46
C VAL A 114 13.05 6.06 5.00
N HIS A 115 13.62 5.55 3.91
CA HIS A 115 14.74 6.20 3.24
C HIS A 115 14.23 7.04 2.08
N GLN A 116 14.54 8.33 2.08
CA GLN A 116 14.30 9.23 0.96
C GLN A 116 15.54 9.28 0.07
N GLY A 117 15.33 8.98 -1.21
CA GLY A 117 16.32 9.26 -2.25
C GLY A 117 15.80 10.27 -3.27
N GLU A 118 16.73 10.91 -3.97
CA GLU A 118 16.47 11.88 -5.02
C GLU A 118 17.33 11.57 -6.25
N TYR A 119 16.72 11.61 -7.43
CA TYR A 119 17.45 11.57 -8.71
C TYR A 119 16.57 12.15 -9.83
N HIS A 120 15.77 11.30 -10.49
CA HIS A 120 14.77 11.75 -11.49
C HIS A 120 13.42 12.11 -10.86
N TYR A 121 13.16 11.60 -9.67
CA TYR A 121 12.01 11.89 -8.83
C TYR A 121 12.44 11.70 -7.37
N THR A 122 11.82 12.43 -6.45
CA THR A 122 11.88 12.06 -5.03
C THR A 122 11.12 10.76 -4.82
N TRP A 123 11.77 9.79 -4.18
CA TRP A 123 11.19 8.50 -3.84
C TRP A 123 11.45 8.16 -2.38
N TYR A 124 10.59 7.31 -1.84
CA TYR A 124 10.58 6.94 -0.43
C TYR A 124 10.49 5.42 -0.33
N ASP A 125 11.54 4.79 0.17
CA ASP A 125 11.56 3.36 0.44
C ASP A 125 11.13 3.09 1.88
N TRP A 126 9.91 2.58 2.04
CA TRP A 126 9.31 2.29 3.34
C TRP A 126 9.60 0.85 3.75
N THR A 127 10.35 0.67 4.83
CA THR A 127 10.57 -0.63 5.47
C THR A 127 9.71 -0.75 6.72
N ASN A 128 8.81 -1.74 6.75
CA ASN A 128 8.01 -2.04 7.94
C ASN A 128 8.87 -2.74 9.00
N LEU A 129 8.98 -2.15 10.19
CA LEU A 129 9.80 -2.65 11.29
C LEU A 129 9.04 -3.64 12.18
N ASN A 130 7.70 -3.58 12.17
CA ASN A 130 6.82 -4.43 12.97
C ASN A 130 5.72 -5.04 12.07
N PRO A 131 6.06 -5.98 11.16
CA PRO A 131 5.05 -6.61 10.34
C PRO A 131 4.08 -7.39 11.24
N ARG A 132 2.81 -6.97 11.26
CA ARG A 132 1.75 -7.74 11.94
C ARG A 132 1.64 -9.10 11.26
N VAL A 133 1.81 -10.17 12.03
CA VAL A 133 1.53 -11.52 11.55
C VAL A 133 0.03 -11.61 11.28
N ARG A 134 -0.35 -11.77 10.00
CA ARG A 134 -1.75 -11.94 9.63
C ARG A 134 -2.22 -13.30 10.14
N HIS A 135 -3.15 -13.30 11.10
CA HIS A 135 -3.93 -14.50 11.39
C HIS A 135 -4.91 -14.69 10.25
N THR A 136 -4.65 -15.67 9.37
CA THR A 136 -5.64 -16.11 8.39
C THR A 136 -6.88 -16.58 9.15
N SER A 137 -8.02 -15.96 8.85
CA SER A 137 -9.34 -16.50 9.23
C SER A 137 -9.39 -17.97 8.80
N GLU A 138 -9.85 -18.85 9.70
CA GLU A 138 -9.77 -20.32 9.59
C GLU A 138 -9.58 -20.83 8.15
N THR A 139 -8.40 -21.42 7.91
CA THR A 139 -8.08 -22.08 6.65
C THR A 139 -9.18 -23.09 6.30
N LEU A 140 -9.41 -23.33 5.00
CA LEU A 140 -10.34 -24.36 4.52
C LEU A 140 -10.12 -25.71 5.22
N LEU A 141 -8.87 -26.04 5.56
CA LEU A 141 -8.51 -27.21 6.35
C LEU A 141 -9.11 -27.18 7.76
N GLN A 142 -9.02 -26.06 8.49
CA GLN A 142 -9.63 -25.90 9.81
C GLN A 142 -11.16 -26.01 9.76
N LYS A 143 -11.79 -25.44 8.71
CA LYS A 143 -13.25 -25.60 8.48
C LYS A 143 -13.65 -27.05 8.19
N VAL A 144 -12.87 -27.75 7.37
CA VAL A 144 -13.07 -29.18 7.07
C VAL A 144 -12.90 -30.03 8.34
N PHE A 145 -11.87 -29.77 9.14
CA PHE A 145 -11.65 -30.49 10.39
C PHE A 145 -12.79 -30.28 11.40
N LYS A 146 -13.31 -29.05 11.55
CA LYS A 146 -14.49 -28.79 12.39
C LYS A 146 -15.74 -29.50 11.87
N TYR A 147 -15.96 -29.51 10.57
CA TYR A 147 -17.11 -30.17 9.95
C TYR A 147 -17.10 -31.70 10.16
N VAL A 148 -15.92 -32.33 10.01
CA VAL A 148 -15.77 -33.78 10.23
C VAL A 148 -15.92 -34.15 11.70
N LYS A 149 -15.37 -33.33 12.62
CA LYS A 149 -15.42 -33.59 14.05
C LYS A 149 -16.80 -33.38 14.68
N GLY A 150 -17.68 -32.59 14.05
CA GLY A 150 -19.07 -32.41 14.47
C GLY A 150 -20.05 -33.47 13.95
N ARG A 151 -19.57 -34.47 13.21
CA ARG A 151 -20.38 -35.57 12.63
C ARG A 151 -20.00 -36.96 13.17
N LEU A 152 -19.05 -37.03 14.10
CA LEU A 152 -18.73 -38.21 14.92
C LEU A 152 -19.35 -38.01 16.30
#